data_AF-A0AAN9Z9X9-F1
#
_entry.id   AF-A0AAN9Z9X9-F1
#
_cell.length_a   1.000
_cell.length_b   1.000
_cell.length_c   1.000
_cell.angle_alpha   90.00
_cell.angle_beta   90.00
_cell.angle_gamma   90.00
#
_symmetry.space_group_name_H-M   'P 1'
#
loop_
_entity.id
_entity.type
_entity.pdbx_description
1 polymer ?
#
loop_
_entity_poly.entity_id
_entity_poly.type
_entity_poly.pdbx_seq_one_letter_code
_entity_poly.pdbx_strand_id
1 'polypeptide(L)'
;MRMFLLIQENFHLELGKLIPGSTISIGGEEKKAKIIHNLVSINLENLYAQYTLQSTQDAAKWNECINPALLGMMHKTFFDEDVRKELGLQKPSTHGKLFQRIAVSGNFLLAIKRIFLGEGPVCTTDDFHNKVSWEMRNISRMNSRTQEWMTEAKDLLKDGYLESSPGMLMGMHNAASTTLGLTAMMYGTDKSIGCYVTLRSSDDSMTTYAVANPTNVGKIIEEENRALKLIGINLSREKTWFFKEKFGEFTSWYQDTVFVSQFGVETSTIRPQGKNPHDDFYSITKTSAVSQNRNEINPIGAQMKLLAEFDCVRRLYKIRLDPNKRVSVSPQVLLAADGGFMPWDCMNCHLEETSLREVWARIDEDREYLLRIRNPDNPFTTDNDQELTYSKEIGCMVLSEIETPRNSFTFMRKANRAVTNLKAKTHESLERAASQIVVANQL
;
A
#
# COMPACT_ATOMS: atom_id res chain seq x y z
N MET A 1 5.90 -19.52 -7.82
CA MET A 1 6.50 -18.50 -6.94
C MET A 1 5.46 -17.69 -6.16
N ARG A 2 4.50 -17.01 -6.81
CA ARG A 2 3.51 -16.13 -6.14
C ARG A 2 2.78 -16.76 -4.95
N MET A 3 2.37 -18.02 -5.06
CA MET A 3 1.75 -18.78 -3.97
C MET A 3 2.65 -18.89 -2.72
N PHE A 4 3.96 -19.16 -2.89
CA PHE A 4 4.90 -19.23 -1.78
C PHE A 4 5.06 -17.88 -1.07
N LEU A 5 5.10 -16.79 -1.85
CA LEU A 5 5.18 -15.43 -1.32
C LEU A 5 3.93 -15.09 -0.51
N LEU A 6 2.74 -15.37 -1.07
CA LEU A 6 1.47 -15.09 -0.42
C LEU A 6 1.34 -15.80 0.94
N ILE A 7 1.69 -17.10 1.00
CA ILE A 7 1.61 -17.87 2.25
C ILE A 7 2.56 -17.31 3.30
N GLN A 8 3.80 -17.01 2.92
CA GLN A 8 4.80 -16.44 3.83
C GLN A 8 4.42 -15.04 4.29
N GLU A 9 3.96 -14.18 3.39
CA GLU A 9 3.60 -12.81 3.71
C GLU A 9 2.37 -12.77 4.64
N ASN A 10 1.33 -13.56 4.35
CA ASN A 10 0.16 -13.67 5.22
C ASN A 10 0.54 -14.15 6.63
N PHE A 11 1.43 -15.13 6.74
CA PHE A 11 1.94 -15.56 8.05
C PHE A 11 2.61 -14.41 8.81
N HIS A 12 3.47 -13.63 8.16
CA HIS A 12 4.15 -12.51 8.80
C HIS A 12 3.26 -11.30 9.06
N LEU A 13 2.20 -11.09 8.28
CA LEU A 13 1.18 -10.09 8.57
C LEU A 13 0.42 -10.44 9.85
N GLU A 14 0.00 -11.69 10.01
CA GLU A 14 -0.66 -12.13 11.25
C GLU A 14 0.30 -12.13 12.45
N LEU A 15 1.53 -12.60 12.26
CA LEU A 15 2.56 -12.54 13.31
C LEU A 15 2.89 -11.08 13.69
N GLY A 16 2.93 -10.17 12.72
CA GLY A 16 3.18 -8.74 12.94
C GLY A 16 2.13 -8.05 13.80
N LYS A 17 0.88 -8.54 13.81
CA LYS A 17 -0.14 -8.03 14.73
C LYS A 17 0.24 -8.30 16.19
N LEU A 18 0.85 -9.46 16.44
CA LEU A 18 1.27 -9.91 17.78
C LEU A 18 2.62 -9.33 18.22
N ILE A 19 3.52 -9.00 17.29
CA ILE A 19 4.82 -8.40 17.62
C ILE A 19 4.61 -6.92 18.00
N PRO A 20 5.02 -6.46 19.21
CA PRO A 20 4.84 -5.07 19.62
C PRO A 20 5.46 -4.08 18.64
N GLY A 21 6.74 -4.27 18.27
CA GLY A 21 7.46 -3.36 17.37
C GLY A 21 7.00 -3.36 15.90
N SER A 22 6.09 -4.25 15.49
CA SER A 22 5.68 -4.36 14.09
C SER A 22 4.43 -3.51 13.80
N THR A 23 4.53 -2.69 12.76
CA THR A 23 3.41 -1.84 12.30
C THR A 23 3.03 -2.08 10.84
N ILE A 24 3.61 -3.11 10.21
CA ILE A 24 3.42 -3.42 8.78
C ILE A 24 2.04 -3.99 8.46
N SER A 25 1.39 -4.64 9.44
CA SER A 25 0.11 -5.34 9.26
C SER A 25 -1.11 -4.53 9.69
N ILE A 26 -0.91 -3.28 10.07
CA ILE A 26 -1.94 -2.37 10.60
C ILE A 26 -1.84 -1.02 9.88
N GLY A 27 -2.99 -0.42 9.61
CA GLY A 27 -3.10 0.86 8.89
C GLY A 27 -3.89 1.90 9.69
N GLY A 28 -3.87 3.15 9.20
CA GLY A 28 -4.70 4.24 9.73
C GLY A 28 -4.55 4.50 11.23
N GLU A 29 -5.68 4.72 11.91
CA GLU A 29 -5.73 5.05 13.33
C GLU A 29 -5.25 3.91 14.25
N GLU A 30 -5.41 2.65 13.85
CA GLU A 30 -4.86 1.50 14.60
C GLU A 30 -3.34 1.56 14.65
N LYS A 31 -2.70 1.89 13.51
CA LYS A 31 -1.26 2.10 13.43
C LYS A 31 -0.82 3.23 14.36
N LYS A 32 -1.52 4.36 14.36
CA LYS A 32 -1.27 5.51 15.25
C LYS A 32 -1.31 5.10 16.72
N ALA A 33 -2.36 4.42 17.12
CA ALA A 33 -2.56 3.99 18.51
C ALA A 33 -1.45 3.04 18.96
N LYS A 34 -1.05 2.07 18.13
CA LYS A 34 0.04 1.14 18.45
C LYS A 34 1.39 1.84 18.52
N ILE A 35 1.67 2.80 17.63
CA ILE A 35 2.90 3.62 17.71
C ILE A 35 2.95 4.37 19.04
N ILE A 36 1.89 5.10 19.41
CA ILE A 36 1.84 5.86 20.67
C ILE A 36 2.03 4.93 21.87
N HIS A 37 1.32 3.80 21.90
CA HIS A 37 1.39 2.84 23.00
C HIS A 37 2.81 2.29 23.21
N ASN A 38 3.46 1.84 22.13
CA ASN A 38 4.79 1.24 22.21
C ASN A 38 5.91 2.25 22.48
N LEU A 39 5.77 3.50 22.03
CA LEU A 39 6.74 4.54 22.38
C LEU A 39 6.69 4.87 23.88
N VAL A 40 5.50 4.79 24.50
CA VAL A 40 5.33 5.03 25.94
C VAL A 40 5.78 3.83 26.78
N SER A 41 5.69 2.60 26.26
CA SER A 41 6.00 1.39 27.03
C SER A 41 7.46 1.31 27.50
N ILE A 42 8.40 1.93 26.79
CA ILE A 42 9.82 1.94 27.21
C ILE A 42 10.03 2.65 28.56
N ASN A 43 9.21 3.66 28.86
CA ASN A 43 9.26 4.38 30.14
C ASN A 43 8.77 3.52 31.31
N LEU A 44 8.01 2.45 31.02
CA LEU A 44 7.54 1.48 32.03
C LEU A 44 8.55 0.36 32.29
N GLU A 45 9.39 0.03 31.31
CA GLU A 45 10.33 -1.10 31.39
C GLU A 45 11.67 -0.74 32.07
N ASN A 46 11.98 0.55 32.23
CA ASN A 46 13.22 0.98 32.88
C ASN A 46 12.96 2.07 33.94
N LEU A 47 12.66 1.62 35.17
CA LEU A 47 12.47 2.47 36.37
C LEU A 47 13.66 3.40 36.69
N TYR A 48 14.83 3.17 36.09
CA TYR A 48 16.06 3.94 36.31
C TYR A 48 16.47 4.80 35.11
N ALA A 49 15.66 4.87 34.05
CA ALA A 49 15.94 5.72 32.91
C ALA A 49 15.82 7.21 33.29
N GLN A 50 16.92 7.96 33.13
CA GLN A 50 16.96 9.41 33.37
C GLN A 50 16.96 10.20 32.07
N TYR A 51 17.35 9.57 30.96
CA TYR A 51 17.48 10.22 29.65
C TYR A 51 16.82 9.35 28.59
N THR A 52 15.94 9.99 27.82
CA THR A 52 15.26 9.40 26.67
C THR A 52 15.67 10.13 25.38
N LEU A 53 15.87 9.35 24.33
CA LEU A 53 16.19 9.84 22.99
C LEU A 53 15.30 9.10 21.99
N GLN A 54 14.86 9.78 20.94
CA GLN A 54 14.10 9.17 19.86
C GLN A 54 14.87 9.33 18.55
N SER A 55 14.75 8.36 17.65
CA SER A 55 15.37 8.42 16.33
C SER A 55 14.38 8.09 15.24
N THR A 56 14.47 8.85 14.15
CA THR A 56 13.88 8.48 12.86
C THR A 56 14.98 7.83 12.04
N GLN A 57 14.73 6.60 11.60
CA GLN A 57 15.71 5.74 10.96
C GLN A 57 15.21 5.30 9.58
N ASP A 58 16.07 5.38 8.57
CA ASP A 58 15.85 4.89 7.21
C ASP A 58 16.94 3.89 6.89
N ALA A 59 16.57 2.66 6.51
CA ALA A 59 17.54 1.66 6.11
C ALA A 59 17.89 1.79 4.62
N ALA A 60 19.15 2.16 4.34
CA ALA A 60 19.63 2.26 2.98
C ALA A 60 19.78 0.86 2.35
N LYS A 61 19.37 0.73 1.08
CA LYS A 61 19.55 -0.50 0.30
C LYS A 61 18.92 -1.73 0.98
N TRP A 62 17.79 -1.53 1.65
CA TRP A 62 17.06 -2.55 2.40
C TRP A 62 16.88 -3.85 1.61
N ASN A 63 16.27 -3.77 0.43
CA ASN A 63 16.01 -4.93 -0.40
C ASN A 63 17.30 -5.52 -0.95
N GLU A 64 18.26 -4.70 -1.37
CA GLU A 64 19.51 -5.17 -1.95
C GLU A 64 20.41 -5.90 -0.93
N CYS A 65 20.35 -5.54 0.35
CA CYS A 65 21.17 -6.15 1.40
C CYS A 65 20.53 -7.41 2.04
N ILE A 66 19.20 -7.52 2.03
CA ILE A 66 18.53 -8.72 2.55
C ILE A 66 18.69 -9.88 1.57
N ASN A 67 19.06 -11.05 2.09
CA ASN A 67 19.27 -12.25 1.29
C ASN A 67 18.10 -13.25 1.45
N PRO A 68 17.53 -13.80 0.36
CA PRO A 68 16.53 -14.85 0.44
C PRO A 68 16.95 -16.03 1.32
N ALA A 69 18.23 -16.42 1.28
CA ALA A 69 18.76 -17.51 2.11
C ALA A 69 18.64 -17.20 3.61
N LEU A 70 18.81 -15.95 4.03
CA LEU A 70 18.66 -15.52 5.42
C LEU A 70 17.19 -15.63 5.86
N LEU A 71 16.25 -15.22 5.01
CA LEU A 71 14.81 -15.43 5.28
C LEU A 71 14.47 -16.92 5.34
N GLY A 72 15.04 -17.74 4.45
CA GLY A 72 14.90 -19.20 4.50
C GLY A 72 15.41 -19.78 5.83
N MET A 73 16.56 -19.30 6.31
CA MET A 73 17.14 -19.68 7.59
C MET A 73 16.27 -19.24 8.77
N MET A 74 15.76 -18.01 8.78
CA MET A 74 14.83 -17.52 9.81
C MET A 74 13.62 -18.46 9.95
N HIS A 75 12.97 -18.81 8.84
CA HIS A 75 11.84 -19.74 8.85
C HIS A 75 12.25 -21.15 9.30
N LYS A 76 13.43 -21.62 8.88
CA LYS A 76 13.96 -22.91 9.35
C LYS A 76 14.09 -22.90 10.86
N THR A 77 14.76 -21.91 11.43
CA THR A 77 15.00 -21.78 12.88
C THR A 77 13.71 -21.68 13.69
N PHE A 78 12.71 -20.91 13.23
CA PHE A 78 11.44 -20.73 13.96
C PHE A 78 10.68 -22.04 14.22
N PHE A 79 10.82 -23.00 13.32
CA PHE A 79 10.09 -24.27 13.34
C PHE A 79 11.03 -25.48 13.45
N ASP A 80 12.28 -25.28 13.83
CA ASP A 80 13.23 -26.36 14.08
C ASP A 80 12.93 -27.02 15.44
N GLU A 81 12.97 -28.36 15.49
CA GLU A 81 12.63 -29.08 16.73
C GLU A 81 13.71 -28.94 17.81
N ASP A 82 14.97 -28.96 17.41
CA ASP A 82 16.10 -28.95 18.34
C ASP A 82 16.27 -27.55 18.92
N VAL A 83 16.20 -26.51 18.09
CA VAL A 83 16.23 -25.11 18.55
C VAL A 83 15.08 -24.82 19.52
N ARG A 84 13.87 -25.26 19.20
CA ARG A 84 12.70 -25.03 20.08
C ARG A 84 12.84 -25.80 21.39
N LYS A 85 13.39 -27.02 21.35
CA LYS A 85 13.67 -27.80 22.56
C LYS A 85 14.71 -27.13 23.45
N GLU A 86 15.79 -26.62 22.87
CA GLU A 86 16.83 -25.86 23.58
C GLU A 86 16.25 -24.63 24.27
N LEU A 87 15.35 -23.90 23.60
CA LEU A 87 14.66 -22.72 24.13
C LEU A 87 13.46 -23.05 25.05
N GLY A 88 13.19 -24.33 25.34
CA GLY A 88 12.05 -24.74 26.18
C GLY A 88 10.67 -24.46 25.56
N LEU A 89 10.60 -24.26 24.24
CA LEU A 89 9.38 -23.99 23.49
C LEU A 89 8.67 -25.28 23.08
N GLN A 90 7.35 -25.18 22.90
CA GLN A 90 6.55 -26.31 22.39
C GLN A 90 7.04 -26.76 21.01
N LYS A 91 7.02 -28.08 20.77
CA LYS A 91 7.36 -28.64 19.46
C LYS A 91 6.50 -28.01 18.35
N PRO A 92 7.07 -27.84 17.14
CA PRO A 92 6.33 -27.29 16.01
C PRO A 92 5.19 -28.25 15.64
N SER A 93 3.99 -27.68 15.41
CA SER A 93 2.82 -28.44 14.96
C SER A 93 3.05 -29.00 13.55
N THR A 94 2.21 -29.95 13.12
CA THR A 94 2.24 -30.50 11.75
C THR A 94 2.16 -29.39 10.70
N HIS A 95 1.28 -28.40 10.92
CA HIS A 95 1.15 -27.23 10.06
C HIS A 95 2.40 -26.33 10.11
N GLY A 96 3.04 -26.17 11.27
CA GLY A 96 4.30 -25.43 11.40
C GLY A 96 5.45 -26.06 10.61
N LYS A 97 5.59 -27.39 10.67
CA LYS A 97 6.58 -28.11 9.84
C LYS A 97 6.28 -28.01 8.35
N LEU A 98 5.01 -28.04 7.96
CA LEU A 98 4.60 -27.83 6.56
C LEU A 98 4.94 -26.41 6.10
N PHE A 99 4.60 -25.40 6.90
CA PHE A 99 4.94 -24.00 6.62
C PHE A 99 6.44 -23.80 6.48
N GLN A 100 7.25 -24.37 7.38
CA GLN A 100 8.71 -24.34 7.28
C GLN A 100 9.20 -24.84 5.92
N ARG A 101 8.70 -26.00 5.46
CA ARG A 101 9.07 -26.57 4.15
C ARG A 101 8.67 -25.65 3.00
N ILE A 102 7.46 -25.07 3.05
CA ILE A 102 6.97 -24.11 2.06
C ILE A 102 7.87 -22.88 2.02
N ALA A 103 8.19 -22.31 3.17
CA ALA A 103 8.98 -21.09 3.28
C ALA A 103 10.44 -21.29 2.84
N VAL A 104 11.08 -22.40 3.24
CA VAL A 104 12.44 -22.74 2.81
C VAL A 104 12.48 -22.96 1.29
N SER A 105 11.50 -23.69 0.74
CA SER A 105 11.42 -23.93 -0.71
C SER A 105 11.20 -22.65 -1.50
N GLY A 106 10.30 -21.76 -1.02
CA GLY A 106 10.06 -20.46 -1.62
C GLY A 106 11.30 -19.57 -1.63
N ASN A 107 12.00 -19.49 -0.50
CA ASN A 107 13.23 -18.71 -0.39
C ASN A 107 14.39 -19.30 -1.20
N PHE A 108 14.46 -20.63 -1.35
CA PHE A 108 15.42 -21.27 -2.25
C PHE A 108 15.19 -20.86 -3.71
N LEU A 109 13.93 -20.87 -4.18
CA LEU A 109 13.60 -20.41 -5.54
C LEU A 109 13.96 -18.93 -5.76
N LEU A 110 13.80 -18.10 -4.73
CA LEU A 110 14.25 -16.71 -4.77
C LEU A 110 15.78 -16.57 -4.78
N ALA A 111 16.49 -17.45 -4.08
CA ALA A 111 17.95 -17.46 -4.06
C ALA A 111 18.57 -17.84 -5.41
N ILE A 112 17.80 -18.43 -6.34
CA ILE A 112 18.25 -18.76 -7.71
C ILE A 112 17.52 -17.93 -8.78
N LYS A 113 16.94 -16.78 -8.39
CA LYS A 113 16.18 -15.92 -9.28
C LYS A 113 17.05 -15.38 -10.43
N ARG A 114 16.39 -15.12 -11.56
CA ARG A 114 16.96 -14.43 -12.71
C ARG A 114 16.13 -13.19 -13.02
N ILE A 115 16.81 -12.08 -13.32
CA ILE A 115 16.19 -10.78 -13.56
C ILE A 115 16.17 -10.53 -15.05
N PHE A 116 14.98 -10.33 -15.61
CA PHE A 116 14.86 -9.94 -17.01
C PHE A 116 15.30 -8.48 -17.17
N LEU A 117 16.23 -8.21 -18.08
CA LEU A 117 16.78 -6.86 -18.29
C LEU A 117 15.93 -5.98 -19.22
N GLY A 118 14.84 -6.51 -19.78
CA GLY A 118 13.97 -5.78 -20.70
C GLY A 118 14.43 -5.88 -22.16
N GLU A 119 13.86 -5.01 -23.00
CA GLU A 119 14.04 -5.03 -24.47
C GLU A 119 15.40 -4.48 -24.94
N GLY A 120 16.22 -3.96 -24.04
CA GLY A 120 17.54 -3.42 -24.38
C GLY A 120 17.60 -1.88 -24.45
N PRO A 121 18.82 -1.32 -24.50
CA PRO A 121 19.01 0.11 -24.68
C PRO A 121 18.55 0.55 -26.07
N VAL A 122 18.08 1.80 -26.14
CA VAL A 122 17.78 2.48 -27.41
C VAL A 122 19.08 3.01 -27.99
N CYS A 123 19.38 2.64 -29.23
CA CYS A 123 20.43 3.22 -30.04
C CYS A 123 19.81 4.14 -31.09
N THR A 124 20.39 5.33 -31.25
CA THR A 124 19.94 6.32 -32.21
C THR A 124 21.08 6.71 -33.14
N THR A 125 20.76 6.83 -34.42
CA THR A 125 21.55 7.54 -35.43
C THR A 125 20.73 8.73 -35.93
N ASP A 126 21.30 9.59 -36.78
CA ASP A 126 20.59 10.76 -37.31
C ASP A 126 19.29 10.37 -38.04
N ASP A 127 19.26 9.20 -38.69
CA ASP A 127 18.12 8.72 -39.48
C ASP A 127 17.23 7.67 -38.80
N PHE A 128 17.71 6.97 -37.76
CA PHE A 128 17.03 5.79 -37.21
C PHE A 128 17.11 5.69 -35.69
N HIS A 129 16.05 5.14 -35.10
CA HIS A 129 16.04 4.69 -33.71
C HIS A 129 15.74 3.19 -33.69
N ASN A 130 16.54 2.42 -32.96
CA ASN A 130 16.31 0.99 -32.77
C ASN A 130 16.72 0.55 -31.37
N LYS A 131 16.20 -0.59 -30.90
CA LYS A 131 16.63 -1.21 -29.65
C LYS A 131 17.64 -2.30 -29.94
N VAL A 132 18.64 -2.43 -29.09
CA VAL A 132 19.69 -3.44 -29.24
C VAL A 132 19.61 -4.41 -28.07
N SER A 133 19.70 -5.71 -28.33
CA SER A 133 19.64 -6.73 -27.29
C SER A 133 20.80 -6.60 -26.29
N TRP A 134 20.55 -7.03 -25.05
CA TRP A 134 21.52 -7.10 -23.94
C TRP A 134 22.60 -8.18 -24.14
N GLU A 135 23.10 -8.36 -25.36
CA GLU A 135 24.11 -9.36 -25.66
C GLU A 135 25.52 -8.77 -25.62
N MET A 136 26.48 -9.58 -25.17
CA MET A 136 27.90 -9.17 -25.07
C MET A 136 28.47 -8.62 -26.39
N ARG A 137 28.00 -9.12 -27.53
CA ARG A 137 28.42 -8.63 -28.87
C ARG A 137 28.08 -7.16 -29.12
N ASN A 138 27.10 -6.62 -28.38
CA ASN A 138 26.61 -5.25 -28.56
C ASN A 138 27.23 -4.25 -27.59
N ILE A 139 28.07 -4.69 -26.63
CA ILE A 139 28.65 -3.82 -25.60
C ILE A 139 29.45 -2.68 -26.22
N SER A 140 30.25 -2.93 -27.26
CA SER A 140 31.05 -1.90 -27.93
C SER A 140 30.21 -0.75 -28.50
N ARG A 141 28.90 -0.96 -28.69
CA ARG A 141 27.95 0.04 -29.20
C ARG A 141 27.30 0.87 -28.09
N MET A 142 27.54 0.54 -26.82
CA MET A 142 26.97 1.22 -25.67
C MET A 142 27.90 2.34 -25.16
N ASN A 143 27.39 3.24 -24.32
CA ASN A 143 28.24 4.25 -23.68
C ASN A 143 29.21 3.62 -22.65
N SER A 144 30.29 4.31 -22.33
CA SER A 144 31.36 3.82 -21.44
C SER A 144 30.85 3.27 -20.11
N ARG A 145 29.91 3.96 -19.46
CA ARG A 145 29.33 3.53 -18.18
C ARG A 145 28.54 2.22 -18.29
N THR A 146 27.79 2.04 -19.37
CA THR A 146 27.03 0.81 -19.60
C THR A 146 27.98 -0.34 -19.95
N GLN A 147 29.06 -0.05 -20.67
CA GLN A 147 30.10 -1.04 -20.94
C GLN A 147 30.74 -1.56 -19.65
N GLU A 148 31.06 -0.66 -18.72
CA GLU A 148 31.60 -1.01 -17.40
C GLU A 148 30.65 -1.95 -16.64
N TRP A 149 29.38 -1.55 -16.47
CA TRP A 149 28.36 -2.37 -15.79
C TRP A 149 28.15 -3.74 -16.42
N MET A 150 28.07 -3.80 -17.75
CA MET A 150 27.88 -5.07 -18.47
C MET A 150 29.11 -5.96 -18.38
N THR A 151 30.30 -5.38 -18.31
CA THR A 151 31.55 -6.13 -18.15
C THR A 151 31.62 -6.77 -16.77
N GLU A 152 31.25 -6.04 -15.71
CA GLU A 152 31.17 -6.58 -14.35
C GLU A 152 30.12 -7.70 -14.23
N ALA A 153 28.99 -7.55 -14.92
CA ALA A 153 27.87 -8.49 -14.88
C ALA A 153 27.99 -9.67 -15.86
N LYS A 154 29.06 -9.74 -16.66
CA LYS A 154 29.20 -10.65 -17.81
C LYS A 154 28.92 -12.11 -17.46
N ASP A 155 29.49 -12.60 -16.37
CA ASP A 155 29.41 -14.03 -16.01
C ASP A 155 28.01 -14.42 -15.49
N LEU A 156 27.23 -13.43 -15.06
CA LEU A 156 25.86 -13.60 -14.57
C LEU A 156 24.80 -13.41 -15.68
N LEU A 157 25.21 -12.89 -16.84
CA LEU A 157 24.32 -12.54 -17.94
C LEU A 157 24.11 -13.73 -18.89
N LYS A 158 22.87 -14.20 -19.01
CA LYS A 158 22.48 -15.30 -19.91
C LYS A 158 21.14 -15.00 -20.58
N ASP A 159 21.13 -15.01 -21.91
CA ASP A 159 19.91 -14.86 -22.74
C ASP A 159 19.03 -13.64 -22.40
N GLY A 160 19.64 -12.50 -22.06
CA GLY A 160 18.92 -11.28 -21.66
C GLY A 160 18.40 -11.28 -20.21
N TYR A 161 18.83 -12.26 -19.42
CA TYR A 161 18.59 -12.35 -17.99
C TYR A 161 19.89 -12.21 -17.19
N LEU A 162 19.79 -11.64 -16.00
CA LEU A 162 20.87 -11.57 -15.02
C LEU A 162 20.59 -12.51 -13.86
N GLU A 163 21.50 -13.46 -13.60
CA GLU A 163 21.46 -14.28 -12.39
C GLU A 163 21.77 -13.42 -11.17
N SER A 164 20.86 -13.40 -10.19
CA SER A 164 20.97 -12.55 -9.02
C SER A 164 20.59 -13.35 -7.80
N SER A 165 21.56 -14.03 -7.18
CA SER A 165 21.29 -14.80 -5.96
C SER A 165 21.03 -13.92 -4.72
N PRO A 166 21.93 -12.98 -4.35
CA PRO A 166 21.70 -12.07 -3.23
C PRO A 166 20.64 -11.01 -3.57
N GLY A 167 20.22 -10.27 -2.54
CA GLY A 167 19.20 -9.24 -2.65
C GLY A 167 17.79 -9.79 -2.81
N MET A 168 16.83 -9.00 -2.38
CA MET A 168 15.39 -9.21 -2.58
C MET A 168 14.89 -8.29 -3.68
N LEU A 169 13.89 -8.74 -4.43
CA LEU A 169 13.16 -7.79 -5.28
C LEU A 169 12.29 -6.90 -4.39
N MET A 170 12.20 -5.63 -4.79
CA MET A 170 11.41 -4.62 -4.09
C MET A 170 9.96 -5.07 -3.96
N GLY A 171 9.40 -4.95 -2.75
CA GLY A 171 7.99 -5.20 -2.49
C GLY A 171 7.54 -6.67 -2.40
N MET A 172 8.44 -7.66 -2.49
CA MET A 172 8.03 -9.08 -2.44
C MET A 172 7.87 -9.67 -1.04
N HIS A 173 8.58 -9.14 -0.05
CA HIS A 173 8.57 -9.62 1.35
C HIS A 173 8.68 -8.46 2.33
N ASN A 174 7.66 -7.62 2.40
CA ASN A 174 7.64 -6.45 3.27
C ASN A 174 7.39 -6.86 4.73
N ALA A 175 6.42 -7.73 4.97
CA ALA A 175 6.11 -8.25 6.29
C ALA A 175 7.22 -9.17 6.81
N ALA A 176 7.69 -10.11 5.98
CA ALA A 176 8.75 -11.04 6.38
C ALA A 176 10.09 -10.33 6.70
N SER A 177 10.46 -9.31 5.92
CA SER A 177 11.66 -8.51 6.20
C SER A 177 11.49 -7.63 7.45
N THR A 178 10.28 -7.11 7.71
CA THR A 178 9.97 -6.39 8.96
C THR A 178 10.18 -7.31 10.17
N THR A 179 9.67 -8.55 10.12
CA THR A 179 9.88 -9.54 11.19
C THR A 179 11.36 -9.81 11.40
N LEU A 180 12.13 -10.04 10.32
CA LEU A 180 13.58 -10.22 10.40
C LEU A 180 14.26 -9.04 11.12
N GLY A 181 13.94 -7.81 10.74
CA GLY A 181 14.54 -6.62 11.36
C GLY A 181 14.24 -6.47 12.85
N LEU A 182 13.06 -6.92 13.29
CA LEU A 182 12.68 -6.90 14.71
C LEU A 182 13.33 -8.04 15.51
N THR A 183 13.83 -9.10 14.87
CA THR A 183 14.57 -10.16 15.59
C THR A 183 15.89 -9.68 16.18
N ALA A 184 16.49 -8.62 15.63
CA ALA A 184 17.73 -8.03 16.14
C ALA A 184 17.51 -7.12 17.36
N MET A 185 16.26 -6.78 17.69
CA MET A 185 15.95 -5.87 18.80
C MET A 185 16.49 -6.43 20.12
N MET A 186 17.26 -5.61 20.84
CA MET A 186 17.94 -5.94 22.10
C MET A 186 18.95 -7.10 22.02
N TYR A 187 19.30 -7.59 20.82
CA TYR A 187 20.27 -8.67 20.68
C TYR A 187 21.67 -8.21 21.09
N GLY A 188 22.24 -8.87 22.10
CA GLY A 188 23.58 -8.57 22.60
C GLY A 188 23.69 -7.25 23.38
N THR A 189 22.58 -6.57 23.65
CA THR A 189 22.55 -5.31 24.40
C THR A 189 22.64 -5.56 25.90
N ASP A 190 23.57 -4.87 26.56
CA ASP A 190 23.66 -4.90 28.02
C ASP A 190 22.59 -4.00 28.64
N LYS A 191 21.62 -4.61 29.34
CA LYS A 191 20.54 -3.89 30.02
C LYS A 191 21.04 -2.93 31.11
N SER A 192 22.27 -3.09 31.59
CA SER A 192 22.89 -2.14 32.52
C SER A 192 23.22 -0.79 31.87
N ILE A 193 23.44 -0.78 30.56
CA ILE A 193 23.74 0.42 29.75
C ILE A 193 22.44 1.17 29.42
N GLY A 194 21.38 0.43 29.09
CA GLY A 194 20.03 0.94 28.84
C GLY A 194 19.16 -0.06 28.09
N CYS A 195 18.01 0.41 27.60
CA CYS A 195 17.12 -0.35 26.73
C CYS A 195 16.65 0.51 25.54
N TYR A 196 16.20 -0.14 24.49
CA TYR A 196 15.56 0.52 23.36
C TYR A 196 14.39 -0.30 22.82
N VAL A 197 13.43 0.40 22.23
CA VAL A 197 12.26 -0.17 21.58
C VAL A 197 12.20 0.38 20.18
N THR A 198 12.12 -0.51 19.19
CA THR A 198 12.07 -0.15 17.77
C THR A 198 10.70 -0.46 17.20
N LEU A 199 10.09 0.55 16.60
CA LEU A 199 8.98 0.39 15.68
C LEU A 199 9.54 0.23 14.27
N ARG A 200 9.03 -0.75 13.51
CA ARG A 200 9.48 -1.01 12.14
C ARG A 200 8.31 -1.27 11.20
N SER A 201 8.46 -0.77 9.98
CA SER A 201 7.60 -1.03 8.84
C SER A 201 8.48 -1.08 7.59
N SER A 202 8.99 -2.27 7.27
CA SER A 202 10.03 -2.49 6.27
C SER A 202 11.33 -1.73 6.59
N ASP A 203 11.78 -0.89 5.65
CA ASP A 203 13.00 -0.08 5.70
C ASP A 203 12.89 1.09 6.69
N ASP A 204 11.69 1.64 6.87
CA ASP A 204 11.43 2.70 7.84
C ASP A 204 11.37 2.14 9.26
N SER A 205 12.11 2.76 10.18
CA SER A 205 12.04 2.49 11.61
C SER A 205 12.07 3.75 12.47
N MET A 206 11.53 3.63 13.68
CA MET A 206 11.61 4.65 14.70
C MET A 206 11.98 3.98 16.02
N THR A 207 13.11 4.35 16.60
CA THR A 207 13.63 3.75 17.84
C THR A 207 13.66 4.77 18.95
N THR A 208 13.10 4.42 20.11
CA THR A 208 13.28 5.16 21.37
C THR A 208 14.31 4.44 22.22
N TYR A 209 15.25 5.19 22.77
CA TYR A 209 16.30 4.73 23.68
C TYR A 209 16.06 5.31 25.06
N ALA A 210 16.22 4.48 26.07
CA ALA A 210 16.15 4.87 27.48
C ALA A 210 17.44 4.44 28.18
N VAL A 211 18.17 5.41 28.72
CA VAL A 211 19.47 5.19 29.39
C VAL A 211 19.53 5.88 30.74
N ALA A 212 20.34 5.33 31.65
CA ALA A 212 20.58 5.93 32.96
C ALA A 212 21.57 7.10 32.91
N ASN A 213 22.50 7.10 31.95
CA ASN A 213 23.57 8.10 31.84
C ASN A 213 23.73 8.57 30.38
N PRO A 214 23.84 9.88 30.10
CA PRO A 214 23.98 10.41 28.74
C PRO A 214 25.21 9.88 28.00
N THR A 215 26.28 9.52 28.73
CA THR A 215 27.49 8.93 28.12
C THR A 215 27.24 7.54 27.50
N ASN A 216 26.16 6.86 27.89
CA ASN A 216 25.80 5.55 27.37
C ASN A 216 24.93 5.60 26.11
N VAL A 217 24.41 6.78 25.72
CA VAL A 217 23.58 6.95 24.51
C VAL A 217 24.32 6.47 23.25
N GLY A 218 25.58 6.87 23.08
CA GLY A 218 26.36 6.45 21.91
C GLY A 218 26.62 4.94 21.88
N LYS A 219 26.74 4.30 23.04
CA LYS A 219 26.99 2.85 23.15
C LYS A 219 25.77 2.04 22.74
N ILE A 220 24.59 2.40 23.26
CA ILE A 220 23.36 1.66 22.96
C ILE A 220 22.95 1.79 21.49
N ILE A 221 23.16 2.96 20.87
CA ILE A 221 22.94 3.18 19.43
C ILE A 221 23.89 2.31 18.59
N GLU A 222 25.16 2.23 18.99
CA GLU A 222 26.15 1.40 18.29
C GLU A 222 25.86 -0.10 18.45
N GLU A 223 25.35 -0.55 19.60
CA GLU A 223 24.91 -1.92 19.82
C GLU A 223 23.73 -2.30 18.92
N GLU A 224 22.69 -1.45 18.82
CA GLU A 224 21.59 -1.64 17.87
C GLU A 224 22.10 -1.72 16.42
N ASN A 225 22.96 -0.78 16.00
CA ASN A 225 23.50 -0.76 14.64
C ASN A 225 24.32 -2.03 14.33
N ARG A 226 25.09 -2.54 15.30
CA ARG A 226 25.81 -3.81 15.16
C ARG A 226 24.85 -4.98 15.01
N ALA A 227 23.81 -5.06 15.85
CA ALA A 227 22.81 -6.11 15.77
C ALA A 227 22.10 -6.12 14.41
N LEU A 228 21.71 -4.95 13.89
CA LEU A 228 21.09 -4.81 12.57
C LEU A 228 22.05 -5.21 11.44
N LYS A 229 23.31 -4.81 11.50
CA LYS A 229 24.32 -5.18 10.49
C LYS A 229 24.57 -6.69 10.41
N LEU A 230 24.47 -7.41 11.53
CA LEU A 230 24.62 -8.87 11.54
C LEU A 230 23.56 -9.59 10.69
N ILE A 231 22.37 -8.99 10.55
CA ILE A 231 21.27 -9.53 9.74
C ILE A 231 21.13 -8.81 8.38
N GLY A 232 22.15 -8.06 7.96
CA GLY A 232 22.18 -7.39 6.66
C GLY A 232 21.30 -6.14 6.57
N ILE A 233 20.94 -5.53 7.70
CA ILE A 233 20.21 -4.25 7.73
C ILE A 233 21.20 -3.11 7.97
N ASN A 234 21.20 -2.13 7.08
CA ASN A 234 22.12 -1.00 7.12
C ASN A 234 21.36 0.31 7.29
N LEU A 235 21.47 0.93 8.47
CA LEU A 235 20.90 2.26 8.70
C LEU A 235 21.66 3.33 7.90
N SER A 236 20.92 4.23 7.25
CA SER A 236 21.45 5.35 6.50
C SER A 236 22.00 6.43 7.44
N ARG A 237 23.29 6.74 7.33
CA ARG A 237 23.90 7.84 8.11
C ARG A 237 23.38 9.21 7.71
N GLU A 238 22.96 9.38 6.46
CA GLU A 238 22.52 10.66 5.91
C GLU A 238 21.05 10.96 6.21
N LYS A 239 20.26 9.92 6.45
CA LYS A 239 18.81 10.02 6.66
C LYS A 239 18.35 9.67 8.07
N THR A 240 19.21 9.06 8.90
CA THR A 240 18.89 8.76 10.28
C THR A 240 19.16 9.97 11.15
N TRP A 241 18.13 10.42 11.89
CA TRP A 241 18.19 11.60 12.74
C TRP A 241 17.79 11.26 14.18
N PHE A 242 18.39 11.94 15.13
CA PHE A 242 18.14 11.76 16.55
C PHE A 242 17.56 13.05 17.14
N PHE A 243 16.51 12.91 17.95
CA PHE A 243 15.76 13.99 18.54
C PHE A 243 15.49 13.70 20.02
N LYS A 244 15.07 14.74 20.74
CA LYS A 244 14.42 14.55 22.04
C LYS A 244 13.16 13.70 21.85
N GLU A 245 12.83 12.89 22.85
CA GLU A 245 11.59 12.11 22.86
C GLU A 245 10.37 12.98 22.49
N LYS A 246 9.42 12.36 21.77
CA LYS A 246 8.20 12.96 21.21
C LYS A 246 8.42 13.85 19.98
N PHE A 247 9.61 13.83 19.40
CA PHE A 247 9.89 14.42 18.09
C PHE A 247 10.38 13.32 17.15
N GLY A 248 9.83 13.30 15.94
CA GLY A 248 10.28 12.36 14.92
C GLY A 248 9.31 12.26 13.75
N GLU A 249 9.66 11.35 12.86
CA GLU A 249 8.89 10.97 11.69
C GLU A 249 8.94 9.44 11.56
N PHE A 250 7.83 8.85 11.12
CA PHE A 250 7.73 7.44 10.81
C PHE A 250 6.71 7.18 9.70
N THR A 251 7.14 6.64 8.56
CA THR A 251 6.27 6.34 7.40
C THR A 251 5.49 7.56 6.89
N SER A 252 6.18 8.69 6.79
CA SER A 252 5.67 10.05 6.51
C SER A 252 4.79 10.67 7.60
N TRP A 253 4.61 10.03 8.76
CA TRP A 253 3.83 10.60 9.86
C TRP A 253 4.74 11.35 10.81
N TYR A 254 4.48 12.65 10.97
CA TYR A 254 5.28 13.51 11.82
C TYR A 254 4.73 13.57 13.25
N GLN A 255 5.65 13.61 14.21
CA GLN A 255 5.35 13.74 15.63
C GLN A 255 6.03 15.00 16.17
N ASP A 256 5.23 15.88 16.77
CA ASP A 256 5.67 17.00 17.60
C ASP A 256 4.82 17.02 18.86
N THR A 257 5.32 16.34 19.90
CA THR A 257 4.59 16.02 21.15
C THR A 257 3.41 15.07 20.94
N VAL A 258 2.61 15.31 19.91
CA VAL A 258 1.50 14.52 19.39
C VAL A 258 1.72 14.27 17.89
N PHE A 259 1.07 13.24 17.35
CA PHE A 259 1.04 13.04 15.90
C PHE A 259 0.24 14.16 15.24
N VAL A 260 0.86 14.85 14.29
CA VAL A 260 0.22 15.96 13.57
C VAL A 260 -0.62 15.43 12.41
N SER A 261 -1.73 16.10 12.11
CA SER A 261 -2.52 15.85 10.92
C SER A 261 -1.74 16.26 9.67
N GLN A 262 -1.69 15.42 8.64
CA GLN A 262 -1.02 15.71 7.39
C GLN A 262 -1.96 15.54 6.20
N PHE A 263 -2.12 16.60 5.41
CA PHE A 263 -2.95 16.56 4.20
C PHE A 263 -2.16 16.16 2.94
N GLY A 264 -0.83 16.35 2.94
CA GLY A 264 0.02 16.18 1.75
C GLY A 264 -0.05 14.78 1.13
N VAL A 265 -0.02 13.74 1.96
CA VAL A 265 -0.12 12.33 1.53
C VAL A 265 -1.44 12.01 0.81
N GLU A 266 -2.51 12.77 1.09
CA GLU A 266 -3.83 12.56 0.51
C GLU A 266 -4.14 13.46 -0.68
N THR A 267 -3.25 14.36 -1.10
CA THR A 267 -3.54 15.30 -2.20
C THR A 267 -3.94 14.59 -3.51
N SER A 268 -3.47 13.36 -3.73
CA SER A 268 -3.86 12.54 -4.88
C SER A 268 -5.32 12.07 -4.85
N THR A 269 -5.95 12.00 -3.68
CA THR A 269 -7.35 11.58 -3.52
C THR A 269 -8.34 12.62 -3.99
N ILE A 270 -7.91 13.87 -4.21
CA ILE A 270 -8.73 14.93 -4.81
C ILE A 270 -9.15 14.55 -6.24
N ARG A 271 -8.40 13.65 -6.88
CA ARG A 271 -8.74 13.18 -8.22
C ARG A 271 -9.89 12.17 -8.16
N PRO A 272 -10.93 12.33 -9.00
CA PRO A 272 -12.00 11.35 -9.11
C PRO A 272 -11.45 9.98 -9.54
N GLN A 273 -12.10 8.90 -9.09
CA GLN A 273 -11.67 7.52 -9.36
C GLN A 273 -11.81 7.16 -10.85
N GLY A 274 -12.75 7.79 -11.57
CA GLY A 274 -12.97 7.57 -12.99
C GLY A 274 -13.80 6.32 -13.28
N LYS A 275 -14.70 5.94 -12.37
CA LYS A 275 -15.63 4.83 -12.55
C LYS A 275 -16.80 5.27 -13.44
N ASN A 276 -17.69 6.07 -12.88
CA ASN A 276 -18.82 6.71 -13.52
C ASN A 276 -19.18 7.97 -12.71
N PRO A 277 -19.94 8.93 -13.26
CA PRO A 277 -20.18 10.21 -12.59
C PRO A 277 -20.92 10.05 -11.25
N HIS A 278 -21.88 9.13 -11.14
CA HIS A 278 -22.62 8.96 -9.89
C HIS A 278 -21.73 8.46 -8.75
N ASP A 279 -21.01 7.35 -8.98
CA ASP A 279 -20.14 6.75 -7.97
C ASP A 279 -18.96 7.68 -7.64
N ASP A 280 -18.44 8.43 -8.62
CA ASP A 280 -17.36 9.39 -8.35
C ASP A 280 -17.85 10.58 -7.51
N PHE A 281 -19.06 11.10 -7.73
CA PHE A 281 -19.65 12.14 -6.86
C PHE A 281 -19.87 11.63 -5.43
N TYR A 282 -20.33 10.38 -5.27
CA TYR A 282 -20.49 9.81 -3.93
C TYR A 282 -19.15 9.47 -3.26
N SER A 283 -18.16 9.00 -4.03
CA SER A 283 -16.85 8.69 -3.48
C SER A 283 -16.18 9.90 -2.87
N ILE A 284 -16.26 11.07 -3.50
CA ILE A 284 -15.64 12.30 -2.98
C ILE A 284 -16.31 12.77 -1.69
N THR A 285 -17.64 12.61 -1.58
CA THR A 285 -18.40 13.01 -0.39
C THR A 285 -18.11 12.07 0.76
N LYS A 286 -18.10 10.77 0.51
CA LYS A 286 -17.73 9.74 1.49
C LYS A 286 -16.29 9.91 1.98
N THR A 287 -15.33 10.13 1.09
CA THR A 287 -13.93 10.38 1.47
C THR A 287 -13.81 11.63 2.33
N SER A 288 -14.54 12.71 2.01
CA SER A 288 -14.58 13.92 2.83
C SER A 288 -15.19 13.68 4.21
N ALA A 289 -16.25 12.87 4.32
CA ALA A 289 -16.86 12.48 5.59
C ALA A 289 -15.90 11.64 6.46
N VAL A 290 -15.17 10.70 5.85
CA VAL A 290 -14.17 9.87 6.54
C VAL A 290 -13.02 10.73 7.09
N SER A 291 -12.48 11.65 6.28
CA SER A 291 -11.41 12.54 6.74
C SER A 291 -11.86 13.46 7.89
N GLN A 292 -13.11 13.92 7.88
CA GLN A 292 -13.68 14.68 9.00
C GLN A 292 -13.78 13.81 10.27
N ASN A 293 -14.30 12.58 10.15
CA ASN A 293 -14.42 11.66 11.29
C ASN A 293 -13.05 11.29 11.90
N ARG A 294 -12.01 11.20 11.07
CA ARG A 294 -10.62 10.94 11.51
C ARG A 294 -9.92 12.20 12.06
N ASN A 295 -10.59 13.35 12.07
CA ASN A 295 -10.02 14.65 12.43
C ASN A 295 -8.76 15.01 11.61
N GLU A 296 -8.66 14.52 10.38
CA GLU A 296 -7.61 14.88 9.43
C GLU A 296 -7.86 16.28 8.84
N ILE A 297 -9.13 16.67 8.76
CA ILE A 297 -9.59 17.94 8.20
C ILE A 297 -10.71 18.53 9.06
N ASN A 298 -10.69 19.85 9.22
CA ASN A 298 -11.77 20.58 9.90
C ASN A 298 -12.97 20.82 8.95
N PRO A 299 -14.14 21.26 9.45
CA PRO A 299 -15.33 21.46 8.61
C PRO A 299 -15.12 22.44 7.45
N ILE A 300 -14.32 23.50 7.65
CA ILE A 300 -14.02 24.49 6.59
C ILE A 300 -13.17 23.84 5.49
N GLY A 301 -12.13 23.10 5.86
CA GLY A 301 -11.29 22.37 4.93
C GLY A 301 -12.09 21.32 4.18
N ALA A 302 -13.00 20.61 4.85
CA ALA A 302 -13.86 19.62 4.21
C ALA A 302 -14.81 20.25 3.19
N GLN A 303 -15.40 21.41 3.50
CA GLN A 303 -16.22 22.15 2.54
C GLN A 303 -15.40 22.58 1.30
N MET A 304 -14.17 23.03 1.50
CA MET A 304 -13.28 23.39 0.39
C MET A 304 -12.84 22.18 -0.44
N LYS A 305 -12.57 21.05 0.22
CA LYS A 305 -12.25 19.75 -0.41
C LYS A 305 -13.41 19.30 -1.29
N LEU A 306 -14.64 19.27 -0.76
CA LEU A 306 -15.86 18.95 -1.49
C LEU A 306 -16.03 19.81 -2.74
N LEU A 307 -15.88 21.14 -2.61
CA LEU A 307 -16.01 22.06 -3.75
C LEU A 307 -14.98 21.78 -4.85
N ALA A 308 -13.72 21.56 -4.48
CA ALA A 308 -12.65 21.29 -5.43
C ALA A 308 -12.82 19.93 -6.13
N GLU A 309 -13.14 18.89 -5.36
CA GLU A 309 -13.37 17.53 -5.85
C GLU A 309 -14.60 17.46 -6.76
N PHE A 310 -15.69 18.13 -6.38
CA PHE A 310 -16.93 18.20 -7.17
C PHE A 310 -16.70 18.86 -8.54
N ASP A 311 -15.91 19.93 -8.59
CA ASP A 311 -15.52 20.57 -9.85
C ASP A 311 -14.63 19.64 -10.70
N CYS A 312 -13.74 18.87 -10.07
CA CYS A 312 -12.93 17.88 -10.76
C CYS A 312 -13.76 16.74 -11.38
N VAL A 313 -14.78 16.23 -10.67
CA VAL A 313 -15.72 15.23 -11.22
C VAL A 313 -16.46 15.82 -12.42
N ARG A 314 -16.99 17.05 -12.30
CA ARG A 314 -17.65 17.74 -13.42
C ARG A 314 -16.75 17.89 -14.64
N ARG A 315 -15.49 18.29 -14.45
CA ARG A 315 -14.51 18.42 -15.54
C ARG A 315 -14.18 17.08 -16.18
N LEU A 316 -14.01 16.03 -15.39
CA LEU A 316 -13.72 14.67 -15.88
C LEU A 316 -14.83 14.18 -16.82
N TYR A 317 -16.08 14.33 -16.41
CA TYR A 317 -17.25 13.87 -17.18
C TYR A 317 -17.85 14.93 -18.10
N LYS A 318 -17.24 16.11 -18.20
CA LYS A 318 -17.69 17.25 -19.00
C LYS A 318 -19.13 17.70 -18.67
N ILE A 319 -19.51 17.61 -17.40
CA ILE A 319 -20.81 18.02 -16.91
C ILE A 319 -20.79 19.54 -16.69
N ARG A 320 -21.68 20.26 -17.37
CA ARG A 320 -21.87 21.69 -17.16
C ARG A 320 -22.99 21.92 -16.16
N LEU A 321 -22.83 22.92 -15.29
CA LEU A 321 -23.91 23.37 -14.42
C LEU A 321 -24.99 24.00 -15.30
N ASP A 322 -26.15 23.36 -15.33
CA ASP A 322 -27.34 23.84 -16.02
C ASP A 322 -28.57 23.42 -15.20
N PRO A 323 -28.95 24.23 -14.20
CA PRO A 323 -30.07 23.90 -13.31
C PRO A 323 -31.42 23.83 -14.02
N ASN A 324 -31.51 24.39 -15.24
CA ASN A 324 -32.73 24.44 -16.04
C ASN A 324 -32.68 23.49 -17.24
N LYS A 325 -31.70 22.57 -17.29
CA LYS A 325 -31.56 21.58 -18.36
C LYS A 325 -32.83 20.75 -18.57
N ARG A 326 -33.60 20.54 -17.50
CA ARG A 326 -34.90 19.87 -17.49
C ARG A 326 -35.96 20.88 -17.07
N VAL A 327 -36.72 21.39 -18.04
CA VAL A 327 -37.69 22.50 -17.84
C VAL A 327 -38.76 22.20 -16.78
N SER A 328 -39.16 20.94 -16.63
CA SER A 328 -40.22 20.50 -15.72
C SER A 328 -39.72 20.02 -14.34
N VAL A 329 -38.40 20.02 -14.11
CA VAL A 329 -37.80 19.49 -12.87
C VAL A 329 -37.25 20.64 -12.05
N SER A 330 -37.52 20.63 -10.75
CA SER A 330 -36.99 21.61 -9.82
C SER A 330 -35.45 21.61 -9.84
N PRO A 331 -34.80 22.78 -9.90
CA PRO A 331 -33.33 22.88 -9.91
C PRO A 331 -32.62 22.19 -8.73
N GLN A 332 -33.30 22.06 -7.58
CA GLN A 332 -32.79 21.41 -6.37
C GLN A 332 -32.88 19.87 -6.45
N VAL A 333 -33.72 19.30 -7.31
CA VAL A 333 -33.90 17.85 -7.47
C VAL A 333 -33.05 17.29 -8.62
N LEU A 334 -32.61 18.13 -9.56
CA LEU A 334 -31.75 17.72 -10.67
C LEU A 334 -30.41 17.16 -10.16
N LEU A 335 -30.04 15.93 -10.53
CA LEU A 335 -28.79 15.30 -10.10
C LEU A 335 -27.54 16.06 -10.57
N ALA A 336 -26.47 15.97 -9.79
CA ALA A 336 -25.16 16.52 -10.11
C ALA A 336 -24.64 15.96 -11.43
N ALA A 337 -24.87 14.67 -11.69
CA ALA A 337 -24.55 14.00 -12.95
C ALA A 337 -25.34 14.55 -14.16
N ASP A 338 -26.56 15.07 -13.95
CA ASP A 338 -27.37 15.69 -15.00
C ASP A 338 -27.16 17.20 -15.13
N GLY A 339 -26.28 17.81 -14.31
CA GLY A 339 -25.97 19.24 -14.36
C GLY A 339 -26.58 20.09 -13.24
N GLY A 340 -27.17 19.46 -12.22
CA GLY A 340 -27.71 20.16 -11.04
C GLY A 340 -26.65 20.64 -10.06
N PHE A 341 -27.09 21.40 -9.05
CA PHE A 341 -26.23 21.95 -7.99
C PHE A 341 -25.63 20.85 -7.09
N MET A 342 -24.56 21.18 -6.36
CA MET A 342 -24.02 20.32 -5.31
C MET A 342 -25.01 20.27 -4.13
N PRO A 343 -25.56 19.10 -3.78
CA PRO A 343 -26.51 18.96 -2.67
C PRO A 343 -25.81 18.81 -1.31
N TRP A 344 -24.50 18.58 -1.32
CA TRP A 344 -23.73 18.29 -0.12
C TRP A 344 -23.06 19.52 0.50
N ASP A 345 -22.93 19.49 1.81
CA ASP A 345 -22.09 20.34 2.63
C ASP A 345 -21.24 19.47 3.58
N CYS A 346 -20.39 20.11 4.38
CA CYS A 346 -19.58 19.40 5.37
C CYS A 346 -20.39 18.60 6.40
N MET A 347 -21.67 18.91 6.65
CA MET A 347 -22.52 18.27 7.65
C MET A 347 -23.29 17.07 7.10
N ASN A 348 -23.60 17.05 5.81
CA ASN A 348 -24.43 16.01 5.18
C ASN A 348 -23.68 15.14 4.16
N CYS A 349 -22.36 15.32 3.98
CA CYS A 349 -21.54 14.59 2.99
C CYS A 349 -21.47 13.06 3.17
N HIS A 350 -21.99 12.53 4.28
CA HIS A 350 -22.16 11.08 4.51
C HIS A 350 -23.41 10.50 3.84
N LEU A 351 -24.32 11.35 3.32
CA LEU A 351 -25.58 10.94 2.73
C LEU A 351 -25.48 10.79 1.20
N GLU A 352 -26.30 9.89 0.65
CA GLU A 352 -26.38 9.61 -0.79
C GLU A 352 -27.26 10.64 -1.52
N GLU A 353 -26.91 10.93 -2.78
CA GLU A 353 -27.50 12.01 -3.57
C GLU A 353 -29.01 11.88 -3.82
N THR A 354 -29.44 10.73 -4.33
CA THR A 354 -30.84 10.50 -4.73
C THR A 354 -31.76 10.54 -3.53
N SER A 355 -31.30 9.98 -2.41
CA SER A 355 -31.99 9.97 -1.13
C SER A 355 -32.13 11.38 -0.54
N LEU A 356 -31.07 12.20 -0.64
CA LEU A 356 -31.12 13.61 -0.24
C LEU A 356 -32.14 14.40 -1.06
N ARG A 357 -32.16 14.19 -2.37
CA ARG A 357 -33.01 14.96 -3.28
C ARG A 357 -34.47 14.53 -3.26
N GLU A 358 -34.75 13.30 -2.86
CA GLU A 358 -36.12 12.82 -2.63
C GLU A 358 -36.85 13.65 -1.56
N VAL A 359 -36.14 14.14 -0.55
CA VAL A 359 -36.70 15.06 0.48
C VAL A 359 -37.10 16.41 -0.13
N TRP A 360 -36.46 16.84 -1.21
CA TRP A 360 -36.76 18.10 -1.90
C TRP A 360 -37.79 17.97 -3.03
N ALA A 361 -38.17 16.74 -3.40
CA ALA A 361 -39.17 16.48 -4.44
C ALA A 361 -40.59 16.82 -3.95
N ARG A 362 -41.08 18.00 -4.36
CA ARG A 362 -42.40 18.51 -3.95
C ARG A 362 -43.50 18.27 -4.98
N ILE A 363 -43.15 18.40 -6.27
CA ILE A 363 -44.06 18.22 -7.40
C ILE A 363 -43.97 16.81 -7.98
N ASP A 364 -44.97 16.39 -8.75
CA ASP A 364 -45.02 15.03 -9.29
C ASP A 364 -43.96 14.81 -10.37
N GLU A 365 -43.61 15.86 -11.11
CA GLU A 365 -42.55 15.83 -12.13
C GLU A 365 -41.16 15.56 -11.52
N ASP A 366 -40.90 16.05 -10.30
CA ASP A 366 -39.66 15.78 -9.56
C ASP A 366 -39.57 14.31 -9.16
N ARG A 367 -40.69 13.75 -8.68
CA ARG A 367 -40.77 12.32 -8.32
C ARG A 367 -40.61 11.45 -9.56
N GLU A 368 -41.26 11.83 -10.66
CA GLU A 368 -41.15 11.10 -11.92
C GLU A 368 -39.71 11.13 -12.46
N TYR A 369 -39.00 12.26 -12.37
CA TYR A 369 -37.60 12.36 -12.74
C TYR A 369 -36.72 11.37 -11.96
N LEU A 370 -36.87 11.33 -10.62
CA LEU A 370 -36.12 10.41 -9.77
C LEU A 370 -36.47 8.93 -10.07
N LEU A 371 -37.75 8.62 -10.33
CA LEU A 371 -38.17 7.27 -10.72
C LEU A 371 -37.58 6.83 -12.06
N ARG A 372 -37.53 7.74 -13.05
CA ARG A 372 -36.91 7.45 -14.36
C ARG A 372 -35.42 7.17 -14.25
N ILE A 373 -34.73 7.91 -13.38
CA ILE A 373 -33.29 7.72 -13.15
C ILE A 373 -32.99 6.44 -12.38
N ARG A 374 -33.81 6.12 -11.38
CA ARG A 374 -33.73 4.89 -10.57
C ARG A 374 -34.46 3.71 -11.22
N ASN A 375 -34.71 3.76 -12.53
CA ASN A 375 -35.37 2.65 -13.21
C ASN A 375 -34.47 1.40 -13.16
N PRO A 376 -34.92 0.28 -12.56
CA PRO A 376 -34.12 -0.95 -12.51
C PRO A 376 -33.85 -1.50 -13.92
N ASP A 377 -34.77 -1.31 -14.87
CA ASP A 377 -34.65 -1.81 -16.24
C ASP A 377 -33.85 -0.86 -17.16
N ASN A 378 -33.05 0.04 -16.59
CA ASN A 378 -32.28 0.98 -17.40
C ASN A 378 -31.17 0.25 -18.20
N PRO A 379 -30.90 0.63 -19.45
CA PRO A 379 -29.97 -0.10 -20.31
C PRO A 379 -28.49 0.21 -20.02
N PHE A 380 -28.18 1.02 -19.00
CA PHE A 380 -26.83 1.53 -18.74
C PHE A 380 -26.13 0.79 -17.61
N THR A 381 -26.89 0.31 -16.63
CA THR A 381 -26.42 -0.41 -15.45
C THR A 381 -26.41 -1.93 -15.70
N THR A 382 -25.49 -2.63 -15.06
CA THR A 382 -25.50 -4.10 -14.93
C THR A 382 -25.68 -4.48 -13.47
N ASP A 383 -26.39 -5.59 -13.22
CA ASP A 383 -26.63 -6.16 -11.89
C ASP A 383 -25.32 -6.73 -11.29
N ASN A 384 -24.47 -5.84 -10.80
CA ASN A 384 -23.33 -6.21 -9.98
C ASN A 384 -23.58 -5.66 -8.58
N ASP A 385 -23.74 -6.55 -7.60
CA ASP A 385 -23.90 -6.21 -6.18
C ASP A 385 -22.56 -6.07 -5.44
N GLN A 386 -21.49 -6.58 -6.05
CA GLN A 386 -20.15 -6.58 -5.47
C GLN A 386 -19.13 -5.97 -6.42
N GLU A 387 -18.28 -5.11 -5.87
CA GLU A 387 -17.13 -4.56 -6.57
C GLU A 387 -15.84 -5.15 -6.00
N LEU A 388 -15.00 -5.70 -6.87
CA LEU A 388 -13.68 -6.17 -6.49
C LEU A 388 -12.69 -5.00 -6.54
N THR A 389 -12.41 -4.40 -5.39
CA THR A 389 -11.52 -3.24 -5.27
C THR A 389 -10.20 -3.64 -4.60
N TYR A 390 -9.07 -3.10 -5.04
CA TYR A 390 -7.81 -3.26 -4.30
C TYR A 390 -7.80 -2.35 -3.08
N SER A 391 -7.80 -2.92 -1.87
CA SER A 391 -7.63 -2.15 -0.63
C SER A 391 -6.15 -1.85 -0.42
N LYS A 392 -5.79 -0.56 -0.39
CA LYS A 392 -4.42 -0.13 -0.06
C LYS A 392 -4.05 -0.40 1.40
N GLU A 393 -5.03 -0.35 2.31
CA GLU A 393 -4.81 -0.58 3.74
C GLU A 393 -4.49 -2.06 4.04
N ILE A 394 -5.15 -2.98 3.33
CA ILE A 394 -5.00 -4.44 3.55
C ILE A 394 -4.03 -5.07 2.54
N GLY A 395 -3.70 -4.36 1.45
CA GLY A 395 -2.77 -4.85 0.41
C GLY A 395 -3.32 -6.00 -0.43
N CYS A 396 -4.64 -6.19 -0.46
CA CYS A 396 -5.31 -7.27 -1.18
C CYS A 396 -6.57 -6.79 -1.92
N MET A 397 -7.07 -7.61 -2.84
CA MET A 397 -8.38 -7.38 -3.44
C MET A 397 -9.46 -7.71 -2.40
N VAL A 398 -10.36 -6.77 -2.18
CA VAL A 398 -11.50 -6.89 -1.27
C VAL A 398 -12.76 -6.82 -2.12
N LEU A 399 -13.68 -7.75 -1.89
CA LEU A 399 -15.05 -7.63 -2.38
C LEU A 399 -15.77 -6.65 -1.45
N SER A 400 -16.09 -5.47 -1.97
CA SER A 400 -16.91 -4.49 -1.28
C SER A 400 -18.32 -4.54 -1.83
N GLU A 401 -19.31 -4.58 -0.95
CA GLU A 401 -20.69 -4.31 -1.33
C GLU A 401 -20.80 -2.87 -1.84
N ILE A 402 -21.62 -2.70 -2.86
CA ILE A 402 -21.89 -1.38 -3.41
C ILE A 402 -22.86 -0.67 -2.49
N GLU A 403 -22.40 0.41 -1.87
CA GLU A 403 -23.21 1.23 -0.96
C GLU A 403 -24.11 2.25 -1.69
N THR A 404 -23.93 2.44 -3.01
CA THR A 404 -24.71 3.38 -3.82
C THR A 404 -25.87 2.70 -4.54
N PRO A 405 -27.11 3.20 -4.41
CA PRO A 405 -28.21 2.77 -5.27
C PRO A 405 -27.83 3.00 -6.74
N ARG A 406 -27.98 1.96 -7.57
CA ARG A 406 -27.65 2.10 -8.98
C ARG A 406 -28.66 2.98 -9.70
N ASN A 407 -28.18 3.78 -10.65
CA ASN A 407 -29.05 4.62 -11.46
C ASN A 407 -28.53 4.74 -12.89
N SER A 408 -29.26 5.46 -13.74
CA SER A 408 -28.93 5.64 -15.16
C SER A 408 -27.55 6.24 -15.44
N PHE A 409 -26.90 6.86 -14.45
CA PHE A 409 -25.55 7.42 -14.55
C PHE A 409 -24.46 6.45 -14.10
N THR A 410 -24.82 5.28 -13.57
CA THR A 410 -23.92 4.17 -13.25
C THR A 410 -23.71 3.28 -14.48
N PHE A 411 -22.89 3.74 -15.42
CA PHE A 411 -22.55 2.98 -16.63
C PHE A 411 -21.20 2.25 -16.52
N MET A 412 -21.04 1.17 -17.27
CA MET A 412 -19.76 0.46 -17.41
C MET A 412 -18.92 1.01 -18.57
N ARG A 413 -17.62 1.20 -18.31
CA ARG A 413 -16.67 1.65 -19.34
C ARG A 413 -16.32 0.51 -20.29
N LYS A 414 -16.15 0.83 -21.57
CA LYS A 414 -15.66 -0.13 -22.57
C LYS A 414 -14.21 -0.50 -22.26
N ALA A 415 -13.89 -1.79 -22.41
CA ALA A 415 -12.53 -2.30 -22.27
C ALA A 415 -11.56 -1.64 -23.27
N ASN A 416 -10.28 -1.58 -22.91
CA ASN A 416 -9.26 -0.98 -23.75
C ASN A 416 -9.04 -1.81 -25.03
N ARG A 417 -9.16 -1.15 -26.19
CA ARG A 417 -8.96 -1.76 -27.53
C ARG A 417 -7.52 -2.19 -27.82
N ALA A 418 -6.55 -1.84 -26.97
CA ALA A 418 -5.19 -2.34 -27.09
C ALA A 418 -5.13 -3.89 -27.00
N VAL A 419 -6.02 -4.49 -26.21
CA VAL A 419 -6.07 -5.96 -26.03
C VAL A 419 -6.43 -6.67 -27.34
N THR A 420 -7.39 -6.13 -28.10
CA THR A 420 -7.82 -6.69 -29.38
C THR A 420 -6.79 -6.53 -30.50
N ASN A 421 -5.89 -5.54 -30.39
CA ASN A 421 -4.88 -5.25 -31.41
C ASN A 421 -3.53 -5.93 -31.14
N LEU A 422 -3.20 -6.22 -29.87
CA LEU A 422 -1.89 -6.77 -29.46
C LEU A 422 -1.95 -8.22 -28.99
N LYS A 423 -3.06 -8.68 -28.38
CA LYS A 423 -3.22 -10.08 -27.95
C LYS A 423 -4.00 -10.84 -29.02
N ALA A 424 -3.56 -12.07 -29.29
CA ALA A 424 -4.22 -12.95 -30.25
C ALA A 424 -5.73 -13.07 -29.97
N LYS A 425 -6.56 -13.11 -31.04
CA LYS A 425 -8.03 -13.25 -31.00
C LYS A 425 -8.56 -14.34 -30.04
N THR A 426 -7.71 -15.31 -29.71
CA THR A 426 -8.00 -16.42 -28.79
C THR A 426 -8.27 -15.98 -27.35
N HIS A 427 -7.58 -14.96 -26.81
CA HIS A 427 -7.79 -14.54 -25.41
C HIS A 427 -9.17 -13.91 -25.19
N GLU A 428 -9.61 -13.07 -26.11
CA GLU A 428 -10.95 -12.46 -26.06
C GLU A 428 -12.06 -13.51 -26.21
N SER A 429 -11.86 -14.50 -27.08
CA SER A 429 -12.84 -15.58 -27.27
C SER A 429 -13.00 -16.46 -26.02
N LEU A 430 -11.90 -16.74 -25.31
CA LEU A 430 -11.94 -17.52 -24.07
C LEU A 430 -12.63 -16.76 -22.94
N GLU A 431 -12.33 -15.47 -22.81
CA GLU A 431 -12.97 -14.61 -21.81
C GLU A 431 -14.48 -14.50 -22.06
N ARG A 432 -14.91 -14.27 -23.31
CA ARG A 432 -16.33 -14.26 -23.68
C ARG A 432 -17.02 -15.59 -23.40
N ALA A 433 -16.37 -16.72 -23.73
CA ALA A 433 -16.93 -18.04 -23.47
C ALA A 433 -17.09 -18.28 -21.95
N ALA A 434 -16.11 -17.87 -21.14
CA ALA A 434 -16.21 -17.94 -19.69
C ALA A 434 -17.34 -17.05 -19.14
N SER A 435 -17.48 -15.81 -19.62
CA SER A 435 -18.56 -14.91 -19.20
C SER A 435 -19.95 -15.45 -19.54
N GLN A 436 -20.12 -16.06 -20.72
CA GLN A 436 -21.39 -16.68 -21.11
C GLN A 436 -21.81 -17.83 -20.17
N ILE A 437 -20.84 -18.62 -19.69
CA ILE A 437 -21.10 -19.70 -18.73
C ILE A 437 -21.48 -19.15 -17.35
N VAL A 438 -20.87 -18.04 -16.91
CA VAL A 438 -21.20 -17.41 -15.62
C VAL A 438 -22.63 -16.87 -15.63
N VAL A 439 -23.04 -16.16 -16.69
CA VAL A 439 -24.40 -15.63 -16.82
C VAL A 439 -25.43 -16.76 -16.89
N ALA A 440 -25.11 -17.87 -17.57
CA ALA A 440 -26.00 -19.03 -17.64
C ALA A 440 -26.18 -19.79 -16.32
N ASN A 441 -25.30 -19.60 -15.33
CA ASN A 441 -25.43 -20.18 -13.99
C ASN A 441 -26.03 -19.22 -12.95
N GLN A 442 -26.26 -17.95 -13.33
CA GLN A 442 -26.90 -16.93 -12.49
C GLN A 442 -28.39 -16.72 -12.83
N LEU A 443 -28.83 -17.17 -14.02
CA LEU A 443 -30.23 -17.41 -14.38
C LEU A 443 -30.66 -18.80 -13.91
#